data_AF-A0A364KVB7-F1
#
_entry.id   AF-A0A364KVB7-F1
#
_cell.length_a   1.000
_cell.length_b   1.000
_cell.length_c   1.000
_cell.angle_alpha   90.00
_cell.angle_beta   90.00
_cell.angle_gamma   90.00
#
_symmetry.space_group_name_H-M   'P 1'
#
loop_
_entity.id
_entity.type
_entity.pdbx_description
1 polymer ?
#
loop_
_entity_poly.entity_id
_entity_poly.type
_entity_poly.pdbx_seq_one_letter_code
_entity_poly.pdbx_strand_id
1 'polypeptide(L)'
;MPSWTHLVRFIAVEDSQEHLGQLVDTTRDVGLDSAEGKDIPVYLIDGTIFDGKVTKEILHVKQLLSPVSRDQCSYIRCLGLNYTDHAQEASLPIPKVPILFTKPRTALSGPYPAAINIPKCAQDDTSDYEAELCMVIGKTGKNISEEDALDYVLGYTASNDVSARTLQLLTAQWSFSKGLDGSCPIGPVLVAPSVINDPQTLGIKAIHNGTTVQDGHTSNMIFNIKKQISYLSQGTTLEAGTIFLTGTPAGIGYFRQPRVVLRDGDEISVKIDQIGTLVNKVRYENFERELPSGVSFPNECITAFNEFAFTKGPDKLTFVIYKISEDKSSVIVKETSLDKDHDAFIQNLTSSVDQGGNRAPHYAVYDVEECDLNDDGRR
;
A
#
# COMPACT_ATOMS: atom_id res chain seq x y z
N MET A 1 -12.79 -9.75 24.48
CA MET A 1 -12.96 -8.88 23.30
C MET A 1 -12.42 -7.51 23.68
N PRO A 2 -11.65 -6.87 22.81
CA PRO A 2 -11.11 -5.54 23.10
C PRO A 2 -12.24 -4.51 23.27
N SER A 3 -11.95 -3.37 23.91
CA SER A 3 -12.96 -2.34 24.15
C SER A 3 -13.13 -1.37 22.99
N TRP A 4 -12.28 -1.45 21.97
CA TRP A 4 -12.32 -0.57 20.81
C TRP A 4 -13.37 -1.03 19.78
N THR A 5 -13.79 -0.10 18.93
CA THR A 5 -14.77 -0.31 17.85
C THR A 5 -14.21 0.02 16.47
N HIS A 6 -13.38 1.05 16.36
CA HIS A 6 -12.78 1.53 15.11
C HIS A 6 -11.29 1.76 15.35
N LEU A 7 -10.50 0.70 15.30
CA LEU A 7 -9.07 0.72 15.62
C LEU A 7 -8.25 1.14 14.40
N VAL A 8 -7.34 2.10 14.61
CA VAL A 8 -6.27 2.44 13.67
C VAL A 8 -4.92 2.15 14.32
N ARG A 9 -3.94 1.71 13.52
CA ARG A 9 -2.52 1.82 13.88
C ARG A 9 -1.93 2.98 13.10
N PHE A 10 -1.15 3.83 13.76
CA PHE A 10 -0.72 5.09 13.17
C PHE A 10 0.62 5.56 13.74
N ILE A 11 1.30 6.44 13.00
CA ILE A 11 2.36 7.30 13.53
C ILE A 11 1.70 8.56 14.08
N ALA A 12 1.98 8.94 15.33
CA ALA A 12 1.41 10.13 15.95
C ALA A 12 2.14 11.41 15.53
N VAL A 13 1.42 12.54 15.49
CA VAL A 13 2.01 13.87 15.27
C VAL A 13 2.86 14.28 16.48
N GLU A 14 2.41 13.93 17.67
CA GLU A 14 2.94 14.39 18.96
C GLU A 14 4.37 13.93 19.23
N ASP A 15 4.68 12.67 18.91
CA ASP A 15 5.96 12.05 19.25
C ASP A 15 6.63 11.31 18.07
N SER A 16 5.96 11.25 16.92
CA SER A 16 6.40 10.50 15.73
C SER A 16 6.67 9.01 16.01
N GLN A 17 5.99 8.42 16.99
CA GLN A 17 6.03 6.99 17.30
C GLN A 17 4.77 6.26 16.80
N GLU A 18 4.87 4.93 16.72
CA GLU A 18 3.73 4.06 16.42
C GLU A 18 2.80 3.91 17.63
N HIS A 19 1.50 4.07 17.41
CA HIS A 19 0.46 3.92 18.41
C HIS A 19 -0.75 3.16 17.86
N LEU A 20 -1.58 2.65 18.78
CA LEU A 20 -2.93 2.20 18.49
C LEU A 20 -3.93 3.24 18.97
N GLY A 21 -4.98 3.48 18.19
CA GLY A 21 -5.98 4.50 18.50
C GLY A 21 -7.38 4.06 18.10
N GLN A 22 -8.38 4.60 18.77
CA GLN A 22 -9.78 4.54 18.35
C GLN A 22 -10.20 5.88 17.75
N LEU A 23 -10.86 5.88 16.60
CA LEU A 23 -11.43 7.10 16.04
C LEU A 23 -12.33 7.82 17.04
N VAL A 24 -12.12 9.14 17.21
CA VAL A 24 -13.02 9.98 18.02
C VAL A 24 -14.38 10.16 17.32
N ASP A 25 -14.35 10.40 16.00
CA ASP A 25 -15.54 10.47 15.15
C ASP A 25 -15.56 9.28 14.21
N THR A 26 -16.43 8.31 14.51
CA THR A 26 -16.56 7.06 13.74
C THR A 26 -17.41 7.21 12.48
N THR A 27 -17.92 8.41 12.18
CA THR A 27 -18.71 8.67 10.96
C THR A 27 -17.86 9.10 9.77
N ARG A 28 -16.59 9.45 10.02
CA ARG A 28 -15.63 9.93 9.03
C ARG A 28 -15.02 8.77 8.24
N ASP A 29 -14.77 9.00 6.96
CA ASP A 29 -13.93 8.11 6.15
C ASP A 29 -12.46 8.43 6.39
N VAL A 30 -11.88 7.80 7.41
CA VAL A 30 -10.52 8.11 7.86
C VAL A 30 -9.45 7.88 6.80
N GLY A 31 -9.69 6.97 5.85
CA GLY A 31 -8.75 6.72 4.77
C GLY A 31 -8.70 7.86 3.75
N LEU A 32 -9.86 8.40 3.36
CA LEU A 32 -9.91 9.62 2.55
C LEU A 32 -9.36 10.82 3.32
N ASP A 33 -9.73 10.97 4.59
CA ASP A 33 -9.24 12.07 5.40
C ASP A 33 -7.71 12.06 5.53
N SER A 34 -7.10 10.87 5.67
CA SER A 34 -5.65 10.72 5.72
C SER A 34 -5.00 11.04 4.38
N ALA A 35 -5.61 10.64 3.25
CA ALA A 35 -5.10 10.95 1.92
C ALA A 35 -5.16 12.45 1.60
N GLU A 36 -6.16 13.15 2.15
CA GLU A 36 -6.36 14.60 1.98
C GLU A 36 -5.62 15.45 3.03
N GLY A 37 -4.85 14.82 3.94
CA GLY A 37 -4.08 15.52 4.96
C GLY A 37 -4.94 16.24 6.01
N LYS A 38 -6.18 15.77 6.23
CA LYS A 38 -7.04 16.30 7.28
C LYS A 38 -6.60 15.83 8.65
N ASP A 39 -6.87 16.65 9.65
CA ASP A 39 -6.64 16.29 11.04
C ASP A 39 -7.57 15.14 11.48
N ILE A 40 -6.98 14.11 12.10
CA ILE A 40 -7.67 12.89 12.54
C ILE A 40 -7.30 12.67 14.01
N PRO A 41 -8.14 13.13 14.95
CA PRO A 41 -7.96 12.84 16.36
C PRO A 41 -8.41 11.41 16.67
N VAL A 42 -7.64 10.73 17.53
CA VAL A 42 -7.94 9.38 18.01
C VAL A 42 -7.73 9.27 19.51
N TYR A 43 -8.57 8.50 20.20
CA TYR A 43 -8.32 8.11 21.58
C TYR A 43 -7.23 7.04 21.62
N LEU A 44 -6.14 7.28 22.36
CA LEU A 44 -5.05 6.32 22.53
C LEU A 44 -5.60 5.00 23.07
N ILE A 45 -5.13 3.88 22.51
CA ILE A 45 -5.40 2.52 22.99
C ILE A 45 -4.13 2.01 23.67
N ASP A 46 -4.23 1.65 24.95
CA ASP A 46 -3.18 0.97 25.70
C ASP A 46 -3.33 -0.56 25.57
N GLY A 47 -2.27 -1.24 25.14
CA GLY A 47 -2.23 -2.69 24.89
C GLY A 47 -2.04 -3.06 23.42
N THR A 48 -2.65 -4.16 22.98
CA THR A 48 -2.55 -4.65 21.60
C THR A 48 -3.86 -4.55 20.85
N ILE A 49 -3.89 -4.95 19.58
CA ILE A 49 -5.14 -5.07 18.83
C ILE A 49 -6.10 -6.09 19.48
N PHE A 50 -5.61 -7.07 20.24
CA PHE A 50 -6.43 -8.16 20.79
C PHE A 50 -7.07 -7.84 22.14
N ASP A 51 -6.41 -7.02 22.96
CA ASP A 51 -6.75 -6.77 24.37
C ASP A 51 -6.75 -5.28 24.75
N GLY A 52 -6.50 -4.41 23.78
CA GLY A 52 -6.33 -2.98 24.01
C GLY A 52 -7.54 -2.30 24.64
N LYS A 53 -7.24 -1.32 25.49
CA LYS A 53 -8.23 -0.49 26.21
C LYS A 53 -8.16 0.94 25.72
N VAL A 54 -9.31 1.47 25.31
CA VAL A 54 -9.45 2.86 24.88
C VAL A 54 -9.31 3.78 26.10
N THR A 55 -8.37 4.72 26.03
CA THR A 55 -8.12 5.72 27.07
C THR A 55 -8.88 7.02 26.78
N LYS A 56 -8.65 8.07 27.57
CA LYS A 56 -9.18 9.42 27.33
C LYS A 56 -8.16 10.35 26.66
N GLU A 57 -6.92 9.89 26.53
CA GLU A 57 -5.85 10.66 25.90
C GLU A 57 -6.10 10.72 24.40
N ILE A 58 -5.93 11.89 23.81
CA ILE A 58 -6.12 12.13 22.37
C ILE A 58 -4.77 12.37 21.74
N LEU A 59 -4.48 11.64 20.68
CA LEU A 59 -3.36 11.86 19.77
C LEU A 59 -3.90 12.14 18.36
N HIS A 60 -3.05 12.67 17.48
CA HIS A 60 -3.41 12.97 16.09
C HIS A 60 -2.62 12.09 15.12
N VAL A 61 -3.32 11.56 14.12
CA VAL A 61 -2.71 10.71 13.09
C VAL A 61 -1.84 11.56 12.17
N LYS A 62 -0.54 11.29 12.16
CA LYS A 62 0.39 11.79 11.13
C LYS A 62 0.37 10.90 9.89
N GLN A 63 0.30 9.60 10.11
CA GLN A 63 0.31 8.59 9.05
C GLN A 63 -0.45 7.35 9.50
N LEU A 64 -1.40 6.89 8.69
CA LEU A 64 -2.02 5.57 8.89
C LEU A 64 -1.06 4.44 8.50
N LEU A 65 -1.13 3.36 9.27
CA LEU A 65 -0.47 2.10 8.98
C LEU A 65 -1.55 1.04 8.73
N SER A 66 -1.16 -0.13 8.22
CA SER A 66 -2.05 -1.31 8.24
C SER A 66 -2.60 -1.48 9.66
N PRO A 67 -3.88 -1.81 9.91
CA PRO A 67 -4.36 -2.02 11.28
C PRO A 67 -3.72 -3.22 11.99
N VAL A 68 -3.15 -4.18 11.25
CA VAL A 68 -2.47 -5.37 11.80
C VAL A 68 -0.98 -5.30 11.47
N SER A 69 -0.10 -5.41 12.47
CA SER A 69 1.33 -5.32 12.17
C SER A 69 1.79 -6.61 11.50
N ARG A 70 2.92 -6.58 10.79
CA ARG A 70 3.49 -7.79 10.22
C ARG A 70 3.68 -8.84 11.32
N ASP A 71 4.20 -8.47 12.48
CA ASP A 71 4.45 -9.33 13.65
C ASP A 71 3.19 -9.92 14.27
N GLN A 72 2.07 -9.22 14.20
CA GLN A 72 0.78 -9.71 14.66
C GLN A 72 0.07 -10.59 13.61
N CYS A 73 0.43 -10.47 12.33
CA CYS A 73 -0.12 -11.29 11.26
C CYS A 73 0.53 -12.68 11.28
N SER A 74 -0.18 -13.72 11.71
CA SER A 74 0.35 -15.10 11.69
C SER A 74 0.37 -15.70 10.28
N TYR A 75 -0.69 -15.45 9.51
CA TYR A 75 -0.92 -16.06 8.20
C TYR A 75 -1.94 -15.25 7.38
N ILE A 76 -1.84 -15.27 6.04
CA ILE A 76 -2.81 -14.62 5.15
C ILE A 76 -3.44 -15.70 4.26
N ARG A 77 -4.72 -15.98 4.49
CA ARG A 77 -5.55 -16.92 3.73
C ARG A 77 -6.41 -16.15 2.74
N CYS A 78 -6.52 -16.65 1.52
CA CYS A 78 -7.23 -15.93 0.48
C CYS A 78 -8.21 -16.88 -0.24
N LEU A 79 -9.38 -16.36 -0.57
CA LEU A 79 -10.38 -17.04 -1.35
C LEU A 79 -10.42 -16.46 -2.76
N GLY A 80 -10.33 -17.32 -3.77
CA GLY A 80 -10.65 -16.90 -5.13
C GLY A 80 -12.01 -17.38 -5.58
N LEU A 81 -12.57 -16.70 -6.58
CA LEU A 81 -13.87 -17.00 -7.18
C LEU A 81 -15.00 -17.13 -6.15
N ASN A 82 -15.01 -16.26 -5.13
CA ASN A 82 -15.99 -16.32 -4.04
C ASN A 82 -17.20 -15.40 -4.25
N TYR A 83 -17.36 -14.78 -5.41
CA TYR A 83 -18.56 -14.00 -5.75
C TYR A 83 -19.25 -14.59 -6.97
N THR A 84 -20.58 -14.63 -6.93
CA THR A 84 -21.39 -15.21 -8.02
C THR A 84 -21.21 -14.44 -9.33
N ASP A 85 -21.18 -13.11 -9.26
CA ASP A 85 -20.94 -12.22 -10.40
C ASP A 85 -19.53 -12.39 -10.98
N HIS A 86 -18.50 -12.52 -10.15
CA HIS A 86 -17.12 -12.74 -10.61
C HIS A 86 -16.94 -14.10 -11.28
N ALA A 87 -17.56 -15.17 -10.75
CA ALA A 87 -17.54 -16.48 -11.41
C ALA A 87 -18.19 -16.44 -12.80
N GLN A 88 -19.27 -15.66 -12.97
CA GLN A 88 -19.92 -15.43 -14.25
C GLN A 88 -19.03 -14.63 -15.21
N GLU A 89 -18.39 -13.55 -14.74
CA GLU A 89 -17.43 -12.74 -15.52
C GLU A 89 -16.28 -13.60 -16.05
N ALA A 90 -15.72 -14.46 -15.22
CA ALA A 90 -14.65 -15.37 -15.60
C ALA A 90 -15.11 -16.54 -16.51
N SER A 91 -16.42 -16.68 -16.76
CA SER A 91 -17.03 -17.84 -17.44
C SER A 91 -16.65 -19.18 -16.79
N LEU A 92 -16.47 -19.19 -15.48
CA LEU A 92 -16.10 -20.37 -14.69
C LEU A 92 -17.32 -20.93 -13.96
N PRO A 93 -17.40 -22.25 -13.75
CA PRO A 93 -18.47 -22.84 -12.95
C PRO A 93 -18.38 -22.34 -11.50
N ILE A 94 -19.54 -22.11 -10.87
CA ILE A 94 -19.61 -21.76 -9.45
C ILE A 94 -18.89 -22.87 -8.64
N PRO A 95 -17.85 -22.54 -7.86
CA PRO A 95 -17.13 -23.52 -7.07
C PRO A 95 -18.05 -24.24 -6.08
N LYS A 96 -17.85 -25.54 -5.90
CA LYS A 96 -18.56 -26.35 -4.89
C LYS A 96 -17.87 -26.32 -3.52
N VAL A 97 -16.59 -25.96 -3.51
CA VAL A 97 -15.74 -25.81 -2.32
C VAL A 97 -14.89 -24.55 -2.49
N PRO A 98 -14.45 -23.89 -1.41
CA PRO A 98 -13.58 -22.72 -1.48
C PRO A 98 -12.29 -23.01 -2.26
N ILE A 99 -11.95 -22.14 -3.21
CA ILE A 99 -10.64 -22.16 -3.88
C ILE A 99 -9.69 -21.31 -3.05
N LEU A 100 -8.60 -21.92 -2.59
CA LEU A 100 -7.73 -21.34 -1.58
C LEU A 100 -6.31 -21.13 -2.10
N PHE A 101 -5.73 -20.01 -1.69
CA PHE A 101 -4.32 -19.71 -1.82
C PHE A 101 -3.90 -18.84 -0.63
N THR A 102 -2.62 -18.47 -0.61
CA THR A 102 -2.02 -17.77 0.53
C THR A 102 -1.09 -16.68 0.04
N LYS A 103 -0.95 -15.62 0.84
CA LYS A 103 0.06 -14.59 0.64
C LYS A 103 1.06 -14.64 1.81
N PRO A 104 2.37 -14.46 1.57
CA PRO A 104 3.34 -14.36 2.65
C PRO A 104 3.08 -13.09 3.47
N ARG A 105 3.51 -13.08 4.74
CA ARG A 105 3.41 -11.90 5.61
C ARG A 105 4.13 -10.66 5.05
N THR A 106 5.09 -10.84 4.15
CA THR A 106 5.79 -9.73 3.46
C THR A 106 4.92 -9.00 2.45
N ALA A 107 3.85 -9.64 1.95
CA ALA A 107 2.86 -9.00 1.10
C ALA A 107 2.02 -7.96 1.86
N LEU A 108 1.89 -8.07 3.19
CA LEU A 108 1.10 -7.16 4.00
C LEU A 108 1.64 -5.73 3.90
N SER A 109 0.76 -4.80 3.51
CA SER A 109 1.01 -3.35 3.44
C SER A 109 -0.14 -2.57 4.08
N GLY A 110 0.04 -1.26 4.24
CA GLY A 110 -0.96 -0.36 4.80
C GLY A 110 -1.64 0.55 3.78
N PRO A 111 -2.45 1.51 4.25
CA PRO A 111 -2.95 2.62 3.45
C PRO A 111 -1.84 3.57 3.00
N TYR A 112 -2.17 4.47 2.07
CA TYR A 112 -1.34 5.63 1.71
C TYR A 112 -0.84 6.33 2.99
N PRO A 113 0.46 6.66 3.09
CA PRO A 113 1.47 6.77 2.02
C PRO A 113 2.16 5.46 1.61
N ALA A 114 1.80 4.30 2.18
CA ALA A 114 2.33 3.03 1.68
C ALA A 114 1.88 2.79 0.24
N ALA A 115 2.84 2.54 -0.65
CA ALA A 115 2.59 2.27 -2.06
C ALA A 115 2.29 0.79 -2.31
N ILE A 116 1.52 0.52 -3.37
CA ILE A 116 1.51 -0.80 -4.02
C ILE A 116 2.73 -0.83 -4.95
N ASN A 117 3.77 -1.56 -4.54
CA ASN A 117 4.98 -1.71 -5.33
C ASN A 117 4.82 -2.85 -6.32
N ILE A 118 4.89 -2.54 -7.62
CA ILE A 118 4.84 -3.53 -8.70
C ILE A 118 6.29 -3.91 -9.06
N PRO A 119 6.72 -5.14 -8.74
CA PRO A 119 8.08 -5.56 -9.02
C PRO A 119 8.30 -5.77 -10.51
N LYS A 120 9.56 -5.73 -10.95
CA LYS A 120 9.91 -5.83 -12.38
C LYS A 120 9.33 -7.05 -13.09
N CYS A 121 9.22 -8.18 -12.39
CA CYS A 121 8.63 -9.41 -12.94
C CYS A 121 7.12 -9.32 -13.19
N ALA A 122 6.46 -8.25 -12.76
CA ALA A 122 5.02 -7.97 -12.90
C ALA A 122 4.74 -6.60 -13.59
N GLN A 123 5.78 -5.94 -14.14
CA GLN A 123 5.67 -4.72 -14.94
C GLN A 123 5.45 -5.06 -16.43
N ASP A 124 4.44 -5.88 -16.71
CA ASP A 124 4.13 -6.41 -18.05
C ASP A 124 2.71 -6.04 -18.50
N ASP A 125 2.16 -4.95 -17.96
CA ASP A 125 0.77 -4.51 -18.16
C ASP A 125 -0.26 -5.59 -17.77
N THR A 126 0.00 -6.38 -16.73
CA THR A 126 -0.97 -7.36 -16.21
C THR A 126 -1.22 -7.32 -14.70
N SER A 127 -0.64 -6.34 -14.01
CA SER A 127 -0.90 -6.12 -12.59
C SER A 127 -2.33 -5.60 -12.38
N ASP A 128 -3.10 -6.29 -11.54
CA ASP A 128 -4.54 -6.14 -11.41
C ASP A 128 -4.95 -5.82 -9.96
N TYR A 129 -6.13 -5.23 -9.80
CA TYR A 129 -6.76 -4.93 -8.52
C TYR A 129 -7.89 -5.93 -8.23
N GLU A 130 -8.13 -6.19 -6.95
CA GLU A 130 -9.21 -7.04 -6.47
C GLU A 130 -9.69 -6.46 -5.12
N ALA A 131 -10.78 -5.67 -5.14
CA ALA A 131 -11.38 -5.14 -3.92
C ALA A 131 -12.00 -6.24 -3.07
N GLU A 132 -11.59 -6.35 -1.80
CA GLU A 132 -12.05 -7.40 -0.90
C GLU A 132 -12.40 -6.89 0.50
N LEU A 133 -13.42 -7.51 1.10
CA LEU A 133 -13.56 -7.47 2.56
C LEU A 133 -12.46 -8.34 3.16
N CYS A 134 -11.73 -7.79 4.11
CA CYS A 134 -10.73 -8.50 4.88
C CYS A 134 -11.25 -8.71 6.31
N MET A 135 -11.12 -9.93 6.85
CA MET A 135 -11.38 -10.19 8.27
C MET A 135 -10.11 -10.65 8.98
N VAL A 136 -10.00 -10.30 10.26
CA VAL A 136 -8.89 -10.67 11.14
C VAL A 136 -9.41 -11.60 12.22
N ILE A 137 -8.77 -12.76 12.42
CA ILE A 137 -9.11 -13.69 13.49
C ILE A 137 -8.59 -13.17 14.83
N GLY A 138 -9.44 -13.05 15.85
CA GLY A 138 -9.09 -12.54 17.18
C GLY A 138 -8.85 -13.62 18.23
N LYS A 139 -9.29 -14.86 17.96
CA LYS A 139 -9.17 -15.98 18.88
C LYS A 139 -8.60 -17.19 18.15
N THR A 140 -7.63 -17.86 18.76
CA THR A 140 -7.11 -19.12 18.21
C THR A 140 -8.17 -20.22 18.33
N GLY A 141 -8.42 -20.95 17.23
CA GLY A 141 -9.44 -22.01 17.20
C GLY A 141 -9.20 -23.04 16.10
N LYS A 142 -9.81 -24.22 16.25
CA LYS A 142 -9.75 -25.33 15.29
C LYS A 142 -11.12 -26.02 15.28
N ASN A 143 -11.55 -26.50 14.11
CA ASN A 143 -12.85 -27.13 13.88
C ASN A 143 -14.02 -26.25 14.40
N ILE A 144 -13.96 -24.96 14.06
CA ILE A 144 -14.95 -23.96 14.48
C ILE A 144 -16.25 -24.24 13.72
N SER A 145 -17.38 -24.21 14.43
CA SER A 145 -18.71 -24.37 13.83
C SER A 145 -19.11 -23.10 13.05
N GLU A 146 -20.11 -23.17 12.15
CA GLU A 146 -20.60 -21.94 11.48
C GLU A 146 -21.32 -21.02 12.47
N GLU A 147 -21.93 -21.60 13.51
CA GLU A 147 -22.64 -20.91 14.58
C GLU A 147 -21.70 -20.06 15.44
N ASP A 148 -20.52 -20.61 15.79
CA ASP A 148 -19.52 -19.93 16.63
C ASP A 148 -18.58 -19.04 15.81
N ALA A 149 -18.61 -19.13 14.48
CA ALA A 149 -17.59 -18.55 13.60
C ALA A 149 -17.32 -17.05 13.84
N LEU A 150 -18.37 -16.25 14.01
CA LEU A 150 -18.21 -14.79 14.18
C LEU A 150 -17.59 -14.41 15.53
N ASP A 151 -17.68 -15.27 16.55
CA ASP A 151 -17.05 -15.05 17.86
C ASP A 151 -15.52 -15.13 17.80
N TYR A 152 -14.98 -15.65 16.71
CA TYR A 152 -13.54 -15.73 16.45
C TYR A 152 -13.01 -14.54 15.67
N VAL A 153 -13.87 -13.63 15.18
CA VAL A 153 -13.47 -12.46 14.40
C VAL A 153 -13.07 -11.32 15.34
N LEU A 154 -11.87 -10.76 15.14
CA LEU A 154 -11.41 -9.55 15.82
C LEU A 154 -12.07 -8.30 15.22
N GLY A 155 -12.16 -8.26 13.90
CA GLY A 155 -12.75 -7.17 13.15
C GLY A 155 -12.59 -7.32 11.64
N TYR A 156 -13.13 -6.34 10.93
CA TYR A 156 -13.16 -6.26 9.48
C TYR A 156 -12.46 -4.99 8.98
N THR A 157 -11.82 -5.08 7.82
CA THR A 157 -11.16 -3.95 7.16
C THR A 157 -11.25 -4.13 5.64
N ALA A 158 -10.83 -3.14 4.84
CA ALA A 158 -10.75 -3.29 3.40
C ALA A 158 -9.39 -3.85 2.98
N SER A 159 -9.34 -4.51 1.83
CA SER A 159 -8.10 -4.96 1.22
C SER A 159 -8.15 -4.88 -0.31
N ASN A 160 -6.97 -4.82 -0.93
CA ASN A 160 -6.79 -5.04 -2.36
C ASN A 160 -5.91 -6.28 -2.58
N ASP A 161 -6.44 -7.37 -3.15
CA ASP A 161 -5.65 -8.56 -3.49
C ASP A 161 -4.89 -8.37 -4.83
N VAL A 162 -3.83 -7.56 -4.77
CA VAL A 162 -3.03 -7.20 -5.96
C VAL A 162 -2.45 -8.46 -6.60
N SER A 163 -2.63 -8.56 -7.92
CA SER A 163 -2.41 -9.80 -8.67
C SER A 163 -1.63 -9.57 -9.96
N ALA A 164 -0.50 -10.26 -10.13
CA ALA A 164 0.25 -10.26 -11.39
C ALA A 164 -0.27 -11.37 -12.33
N ARG A 165 -1.14 -11.03 -13.29
CA ARG A 165 -1.94 -12.02 -14.02
C ARG A 165 -1.13 -12.89 -14.98
N THR A 166 -0.09 -12.38 -15.62
CA THR A 166 0.81 -13.22 -16.43
C THR A 166 1.40 -14.33 -15.57
N LEU A 167 1.95 -14.00 -14.40
CA LEU A 167 2.50 -14.99 -13.47
C LEU A 167 1.43 -15.96 -12.98
N GLN A 168 0.21 -15.47 -12.73
CA GLN A 168 -0.89 -16.30 -12.25
C GLN A 168 -1.29 -17.35 -13.28
N LEU A 169 -1.31 -17.00 -14.56
CA LEU A 169 -1.77 -17.89 -15.63
C LEU A 169 -0.72 -18.92 -16.07
N LEU A 170 0.53 -18.78 -15.62
CA LEU A 170 1.58 -19.77 -15.88
C LEU A 170 1.43 -21.06 -15.07
N THR A 171 0.68 -21.04 -13.97
CA THR A 171 0.54 -22.17 -13.05
C THR A 171 -0.84 -22.23 -12.40
N ALA A 172 -1.25 -23.41 -11.96
CA ALA A 172 -2.48 -23.57 -11.19
C ALA A 172 -2.40 -22.98 -9.78
N GLN A 173 -1.19 -22.66 -9.28
CA GLN A 173 -0.97 -22.14 -7.93
C GLN A 173 -0.84 -20.62 -7.92
N TRP A 174 -1.78 -19.92 -7.28
CA TRP A 174 -1.86 -18.45 -7.34
C TRP A 174 -1.01 -17.72 -6.29
N SER A 175 -0.47 -18.43 -5.28
CA SER A 175 0.28 -17.81 -4.18
C SER A 175 1.50 -17.02 -4.63
N PHE A 176 2.19 -17.40 -5.71
CA PHE A 176 3.36 -16.65 -6.20
C PHE A 176 2.97 -15.33 -6.85
N SER A 177 2.03 -15.36 -7.81
CA SER A 177 1.56 -14.18 -8.54
C SER A 177 0.85 -13.15 -7.67
N LYS A 178 0.32 -13.60 -6.54
CA LYS A 178 -0.33 -12.76 -5.54
C LYS A 178 0.56 -12.58 -4.30
N GLY A 179 1.76 -13.16 -4.24
CA GLY A 179 2.58 -13.17 -3.02
C GLY A 179 3.67 -12.12 -2.99
N LEU A 180 3.65 -11.17 -3.93
CA LEU A 180 4.69 -10.16 -4.09
C LEU A 180 4.68 -9.18 -2.89
N ASP A 181 5.83 -8.60 -2.57
CA ASP A 181 5.94 -7.67 -1.44
C ASP A 181 5.01 -6.47 -1.63
N GLY A 182 4.27 -6.11 -0.57
CA GLY A 182 3.28 -5.04 -0.61
C GLY A 182 1.99 -5.31 -1.39
N SER A 183 1.80 -6.51 -1.96
CA SER A 183 0.61 -6.86 -2.74
C SER A 183 -0.67 -7.15 -1.93
N CYS A 184 -0.64 -6.96 -0.61
CA CYS A 184 -1.76 -7.13 0.31
C CYS A 184 -1.95 -5.88 1.19
N PRO A 185 -2.25 -4.69 0.62
CA PRO A 185 -2.65 -3.56 1.44
C PRO A 185 -3.96 -3.86 2.17
N ILE A 186 -4.02 -3.48 3.45
CA ILE A 186 -5.23 -3.53 4.26
C ILE A 186 -5.43 -2.23 5.04
N GLY A 187 -6.67 -1.87 5.34
CA GLY A 187 -7.01 -0.67 6.10
C GLY A 187 -8.32 -0.04 5.63
N PRO A 188 -8.58 1.25 5.92
CA PRO A 188 -7.75 2.15 6.73
C PRO A 188 -7.93 1.95 8.24
N VAL A 189 -9.00 1.24 8.64
CA VAL A 189 -9.41 1.01 10.02
C VAL A 189 -9.86 -0.44 10.19
N LEU A 190 -9.67 -1.00 11.38
CA LEU A 190 -10.22 -2.29 11.77
C LEU A 190 -11.49 -2.08 12.60
N VAL A 191 -12.63 -2.50 12.05
CA VAL A 191 -13.95 -2.28 12.64
C VAL A 191 -14.39 -3.53 13.38
N ALA A 192 -14.78 -3.38 14.64
CA ALA A 192 -15.16 -4.48 15.52
C ALA A 192 -16.51 -5.11 15.11
N PRO A 193 -16.75 -6.40 15.41
CA PRO A 193 -18.03 -7.06 15.15
C PRO A 193 -19.22 -6.43 15.89
N SER A 194 -18.99 -5.69 16.97
CA SER A 194 -20.06 -4.96 17.68
C SER A 194 -20.65 -3.80 16.86
N VAL A 195 -19.93 -3.33 15.84
CA VAL A 195 -20.39 -2.34 14.86
C VAL A 195 -20.95 -3.05 13.63
N ILE A 196 -20.15 -3.94 13.03
CA ILE A 196 -20.55 -4.73 11.86
C ILE A 196 -21.07 -6.09 12.35
N ASN A 197 -22.35 -6.11 12.73
CA ASN A 197 -23.00 -7.33 13.24
C ASN A 197 -23.22 -8.39 12.14
N ASP A 198 -23.49 -7.96 10.91
CA ASP A 198 -23.63 -8.84 9.74
C ASP A 198 -22.69 -8.42 8.61
N PRO A 199 -21.55 -9.10 8.41
CA PRO A 199 -20.58 -8.77 7.36
C PRO A 199 -21.10 -9.05 5.94
N GLN A 200 -22.27 -9.67 5.76
CA GLN A 200 -22.89 -9.90 4.45
C GLN A 200 -23.78 -8.74 3.96
N THR A 201 -23.73 -7.57 4.63
CA THR A 201 -24.58 -6.41 4.33
C THR A 201 -23.82 -5.20 3.77
N LEU A 202 -22.57 -5.39 3.31
CA LEU A 202 -21.67 -4.31 2.95
C LEU A 202 -21.53 -4.16 1.43
N GLY A 203 -21.70 -2.94 0.93
CA GLY A 203 -21.23 -2.57 -0.40
C GLY A 203 -19.71 -2.52 -0.46
N ILE A 204 -19.14 -2.95 -1.58
CA ILE A 204 -17.70 -2.94 -1.85
C ILE A 204 -17.47 -2.32 -3.22
N LYS A 205 -16.57 -1.34 -3.29
CA LYS A 205 -16.16 -0.72 -4.56
C LYS A 205 -14.65 -0.68 -4.71
N ALA A 206 -14.20 -0.86 -5.94
CA ALA A 206 -12.86 -0.47 -6.37
C ALA A 206 -12.96 0.79 -7.23
N ILE A 207 -12.10 1.77 -6.99
CA ILE A 207 -12.07 3.05 -7.68
C ILE A 207 -10.64 3.27 -8.20
N HIS A 208 -10.45 3.20 -9.51
CA HIS A 208 -9.17 3.41 -10.19
C HIS A 208 -9.16 4.79 -10.83
N ASN A 209 -8.22 5.66 -10.44
CA ASN A 209 -8.09 7.05 -10.91
C ASN A 209 -9.45 7.80 -10.94
N GLY A 210 -10.19 7.73 -9.83
CA GLY A 210 -11.51 8.37 -9.68
C GLY A 210 -12.68 7.66 -10.38
N THR A 211 -12.43 6.57 -11.13
CA THR A 211 -13.48 5.82 -11.83
C THR A 211 -13.81 4.53 -11.09
N THR A 212 -15.09 4.29 -10.78
CA THR A 212 -15.53 3.01 -10.20
C THR A 212 -15.36 1.87 -11.20
N VAL A 213 -14.54 0.89 -10.83
CA VAL A 213 -14.21 -0.29 -11.65
C VAL A 213 -14.69 -1.61 -11.03
N GLN A 214 -15.02 -1.64 -9.75
CA GLN A 214 -15.83 -2.72 -9.16
C GLN A 214 -16.94 -2.09 -8.32
N ASP A 215 -18.13 -2.68 -8.37
CA ASP A 215 -19.29 -2.27 -7.58
C ASP A 215 -20.09 -3.53 -7.21
N GLY A 216 -19.77 -4.08 -6.05
CA GLY A 216 -20.29 -5.35 -5.56
C GLY A 216 -20.88 -5.24 -4.16
N HIS A 217 -21.35 -6.37 -3.64
CA HIS A 217 -21.97 -6.44 -2.32
C HIS A 217 -21.66 -7.78 -1.65
N THR A 218 -21.32 -7.78 -0.35
CA THR A 218 -20.87 -8.99 0.38
C THR A 218 -21.93 -10.07 0.53
N SER A 219 -23.21 -9.76 0.26
CA SER A 219 -24.29 -10.76 0.12
C SER A 219 -24.10 -11.70 -1.06
N ASN A 220 -23.30 -11.30 -2.06
CA ASN A 220 -23.04 -12.11 -3.27
C ASN A 220 -21.93 -13.14 -3.06
N MET A 221 -21.35 -13.22 -1.85
CA MET A 221 -20.36 -14.24 -1.53
C MET A 221 -20.97 -15.64 -1.65
N ILE A 222 -20.32 -16.52 -2.41
CA ILE A 222 -20.71 -17.93 -2.58
C ILE A 222 -20.51 -18.67 -1.25
N PHE A 223 -19.39 -18.43 -0.59
CA PHE A 223 -19.08 -18.90 0.76
C PHE A 223 -18.99 -17.68 1.68
N ASN A 224 -20.04 -17.44 2.48
CA ASN A 224 -20.07 -16.33 3.45
C ASN A 224 -19.00 -16.48 4.55
N ILE A 225 -18.79 -15.43 5.35
CA ILE A 225 -17.74 -15.40 6.39
C ILE A 225 -17.79 -16.61 7.34
N LYS A 226 -18.99 -16.98 7.82
CA LYS A 226 -19.18 -18.14 8.70
C LYS A 226 -18.72 -19.44 8.05
N LYS A 227 -19.10 -19.65 6.80
CA LYS A 227 -18.69 -20.80 5.98
C LYS A 227 -17.17 -20.87 5.84
N GLN A 228 -16.53 -19.73 5.57
CA GLN A 228 -15.08 -19.65 5.40
C GLN A 228 -14.36 -20.06 6.69
N ILE A 229 -14.68 -19.45 7.83
CA ILE A 229 -14.05 -19.78 9.11
C ILE A 229 -14.25 -21.25 9.45
N SER A 230 -15.49 -21.74 9.33
CA SER A 230 -15.79 -23.13 9.66
C SER A 230 -15.02 -24.09 8.75
N TYR A 231 -15.06 -23.89 7.43
CA TYR A 231 -14.38 -24.74 6.46
C TYR A 231 -12.85 -24.74 6.64
N LEU A 232 -12.24 -23.56 6.73
CA LEU A 232 -10.78 -23.42 6.79
C LEU A 232 -10.18 -23.82 8.14
N SER A 233 -11.00 -23.93 9.19
CA SER A 233 -10.59 -24.44 10.50
C SER A 233 -10.70 -25.97 10.63
N GLN A 234 -11.24 -26.69 9.63
CA GLN A 234 -11.33 -28.15 9.66
C GLN A 234 -9.93 -28.77 9.63
N GLY A 235 -9.57 -29.50 10.68
CA GLY A 235 -8.26 -30.13 10.82
C GLY A 235 -7.10 -29.15 11.03
N THR A 236 -7.33 -27.84 10.94
CA THR A 236 -6.30 -26.79 10.89
C THR A 236 -6.60 -25.70 11.91
N THR A 237 -5.62 -25.34 12.74
CA THR A 237 -5.78 -24.23 13.68
C THR A 237 -5.72 -22.90 12.92
N LEU A 238 -6.71 -22.03 13.16
CA LEU A 238 -6.66 -20.62 12.84
C LEU A 238 -6.08 -19.89 14.05
N GLU A 239 -4.92 -19.28 13.90
CA GLU A 239 -4.29 -18.51 14.98
C GLU A 239 -4.88 -17.11 15.04
N ALA A 240 -4.97 -16.53 16.25
CA ALA A 240 -5.22 -15.09 16.38
C ALA A 240 -4.19 -14.30 15.55
N GLY A 241 -4.66 -13.29 14.83
CA GLY A 241 -3.87 -12.55 13.84
C GLY A 241 -3.89 -13.14 12.43
N THR A 242 -4.55 -14.29 12.20
CA THR A 242 -4.76 -14.78 10.83
C THR A 242 -5.66 -13.81 10.08
N ILE A 243 -5.22 -13.39 8.89
CA ILE A 243 -5.97 -12.54 7.97
C ILE A 243 -6.65 -13.42 6.91
N PHE A 244 -7.90 -13.09 6.60
CA PHE A 244 -8.63 -13.67 5.48
C PHE A 244 -8.97 -12.58 4.46
N LEU A 245 -8.53 -12.78 3.22
CA LEU A 245 -9.04 -12.12 2.03
C LEU A 245 -10.20 -12.97 1.51
N THR A 246 -11.40 -12.38 1.48
CA THR A 246 -12.67 -13.11 1.40
C THR A 246 -13.21 -13.29 -0.02
N GLY A 247 -12.44 -12.88 -1.02
CA GLY A 247 -12.79 -12.86 -2.43
C GLY A 247 -13.25 -11.49 -2.92
N THR A 248 -13.15 -11.30 -4.24
CA THR A 248 -13.49 -10.06 -4.93
C THR A 248 -14.74 -10.20 -5.81
N PRO A 249 -15.59 -9.15 -5.95
CA PRO A 249 -16.70 -9.14 -6.90
C PRO A 249 -16.23 -8.99 -8.35
N ALA A 250 -17.16 -9.10 -9.30
CA ALA A 250 -16.87 -8.83 -10.71
C ALA A 250 -16.29 -7.42 -10.97
N GLY A 251 -15.62 -7.25 -12.11
CA GLY A 251 -15.07 -5.98 -12.57
C GLY A 251 -13.56 -5.86 -12.46
N ILE A 252 -12.86 -6.97 -12.18
CA ILE A 252 -11.39 -7.00 -12.16
C ILE A 252 -10.83 -6.53 -13.51
N GLY A 253 -9.70 -5.84 -13.47
CA GLY A 253 -9.12 -5.14 -14.61
C GLY A 253 -8.76 -6.06 -15.76
N TYR A 254 -8.30 -7.28 -15.47
CA TYR A 254 -7.79 -8.22 -16.46
C TYR A 254 -8.85 -8.75 -17.44
N PHE A 255 -10.11 -8.89 -17.00
CA PHE A 255 -11.21 -9.40 -17.84
C PHE A 255 -11.97 -8.29 -18.59
N ARG A 256 -11.70 -7.02 -18.28
CA ARG A 256 -12.30 -5.89 -18.98
C ARG A 256 -11.82 -5.80 -20.43
N GLN A 257 -12.66 -5.18 -21.27
CA GLN A 257 -12.37 -4.89 -22.67
C GLN A 257 -12.66 -3.41 -22.94
N PRO A 258 -11.64 -2.54 -23.08
CA PRO A 258 -10.21 -2.82 -22.91
C PRO A 258 -9.83 -3.16 -21.46
N ARG A 259 -8.68 -3.82 -21.28
CA ARG A 259 -8.14 -4.11 -19.93
C ARG A 259 -7.87 -2.82 -19.16
N VAL A 260 -8.13 -2.87 -17.86
CA VAL A 260 -7.67 -1.86 -16.90
C VAL A 260 -6.57 -2.51 -16.07
N VAL A 261 -5.44 -1.84 -15.87
CA VAL A 261 -4.25 -2.40 -15.21
C VAL A 261 -3.64 -1.35 -14.32
N LEU A 262 -2.96 -1.78 -13.26
CA LEU A 262 -2.26 -0.91 -12.33
C LEU A 262 -0.91 -0.48 -12.96
N ARG A 263 -0.81 0.80 -13.29
CA ARG A 263 0.41 1.43 -13.82
C ARG A 263 1.11 2.29 -12.79
N ASP A 264 2.38 2.57 -13.04
CA ASP A 264 3.12 3.53 -12.23
C ASP A 264 2.38 4.88 -12.18
N GLY A 265 2.28 5.46 -10.99
CA GLY A 265 1.57 6.72 -10.78
C GLY A 265 0.06 6.58 -10.50
N ASP A 266 -0.57 5.46 -10.84
CA ASP A 266 -2.00 5.26 -10.64
C ASP A 266 -2.40 5.31 -9.16
N GLU A 267 -3.66 5.68 -8.93
CA GLU A 267 -4.34 5.53 -7.65
C GLU A 267 -5.42 4.44 -7.76
N ILE A 268 -5.45 3.55 -6.77
CA ILE A 268 -6.50 2.56 -6.59
C ILE A 268 -7.02 2.64 -5.16
N SER A 269 -8.33 2.71 -5.03
CA SER A 269 -9.01 2.79 -3.74
C SER A 269 -10.04 1.66 -3.59
N VAL A 270 -10.10 1.04 -2.41
CA VAL A 270 -11.12 0.06 -2.03
C VAL A 270 -12.02 0.67 -0.95
N LYS A 271 -13.27 0.93 -1.31
CA LYS A 271 -14.27 1.48 -0.39
C LYS A 271 -15.24 0.40 0.07
N ILE A 272 -15.42 0.28 1.38
CA ILE A 272 -16.39 -0.64 1.98
C ILE A 272 -17.29 0.13 2.95
N ASP A 273 -18.59 -0.12 2.87
CA ASP A 273 -19.57 0.47 3.77
C ASP A 273 -19.20 0.19 5.24
N GLN A 274 -19.42 1.18 6.12
CA GLN A 274 -19.08 1.14 7.56
C GLN A 274 -17.59 0.97 7.90
N ILE A 275 -16.69 0.82 6.92
CA ILE A 275 -15.24 0.72 7.13
C ILE A 275 -14.54 1.98 6.62
N GLY A 276 -14.90 2.48 5.45
CA GLY A 276 -14.23 3.61 4.78
C GLY A 276 -13.41 3.16 3.58
N THR A 277 -12.42 3.95 3.20
CA THR A 277 -11.71 3.80 1.92
C THR A 277 -10.22 3.51 2.13
N LEU A 278 -9.75 2.34 1.73
CA LEU A 278 -8.32 2.04 1.62
C LEU A 278 -7.79 2.67 0.34
N VAL A 279 -6.96 3.71 0.46
CA VAL A 279 -6.33 4.40 -0.67
C VAL A 279 -4.89 3.93 -0.82
N ASN A 280 -4.45 3.61 -2.04
CA ASN A 280 -3.05 3.35 -2.35
C ASN A 280 -2.65 3.99 -3.69
N LYS A 281 -1.42 4.51 -3.75
CA LYS A 281 -0.74 4.87 -5.02
C LYS A 281 0.11 3.68 -5.49
N VAL A 282 0.17 3.46 -6.80
CA VAL A 282 0.96 2.41 -7.43
C VAL A 282 2.34 2.96 -7.79
N ARG A 283 3.37 2.18 -7.51
CA ARG A 283 4.75 2.50 -7.87
C ARG A 283 5.43 1.32 -8.52
N TYR A 284 6.11 1.54 -9.63
CA TYR A 284 6.94 0.50 -10.26
C TYR A 284 8.31 0.46 -9.58
N GLU A 285 8.81 -0.75 -9.32
CA GLU A 285 10.21 -0.93 -8.96
C GLU A 285 11.12 -0.50 -10.12
N ASN A 286 11.77 0.65 -9.97
CA ASN A 286 12.81 1.07 -10.91
C ASN A 286 14.15 0.41 -10.54
N PHE A 287 15.04 0.18 -11.52
CA PHE A 287 16.45 0.07 -11.19
C PHE A 287 16.90 1.47 -10.76
N GLU A 288 17.00 1.72 -9.46
CA GLU A 288 18.28 2.31 -9.07
C GLU A 288 19.31 1.29 -9.58
N ARG A 289 20.15 1.68 -10.55
CA ARG A 289 21.44 1.00 -10.66
C ARG A 289 21.98 1.02 -9.24
N GLU A 290 22.16 -0.15 -8.62
CA GLU A 290 23.03 -0.22 -7.44
C GLU A 290 24.28 0.56 -7.83
N LEU A 291 24.47 1.72 -7.20
CA LEU A 291 25.73 2.41 -7.32
C LEU A 291 26.77 1.41 -6.83
N PRO A 292 27.92 1.28 -7.52
CA PRO A 292 28.96 0.36 -7.09
C PRO A 292 29.19 0.59 -5.60
N SER A 293 29.20 -0.50 -4.84
CA SER A 293 29.36 -0.47 -3.40
C SER A 293 30.48 0.49 -2.99
N GLY A 294 30.13 1.54 -2.23
CA GLY A 294 31.07 2.54 -1.74
C GLY A 294 30.85 3.99 -2.19
N VAL A 295 29.82 4.30 -2.97
CA VAL A 295 29.44 5.71 -3.25
C VAL A 295 28.27 6.11 -2.34
N SER A 296 28.57 6.78 -1.22
CA SER A 296 27.54 7.56 -0.51
C SER A 296 27.52 8.96 -1.10
N PHE A 297 26.38 9.44 -1.58
CA PHE A 297 26.22 10.89 -1.74
C PHE A 297 26.40 11.52 -0.36
N PRO A 298 27.37 12.43 -0.15
CA PRO A 298 27.48 13.12 1.12
C PRO A 298 26.17 13.84 1.40
N ASN A 299 25.65 13.75 2.63
CA ASN A 299 24.48 14.53 3.09
C ASN A 299 24.60 16.03 2.75
N GLU A 300 25.82 16.52 2.54
CA GLU A 300 26.13 17.87 2.07
C GLU A 300 25.55 18.20 0.69
N CYS A 301 25.47 17.25 -0.26
CA CYS A 301 24.88 17.48 -1.59
C CYS A 301 23.37 17.74 -1.49
N ILE A 302 22.69 16.94 -0.67
CA ILE A 302 21.25 17.07 -0.41
C ILE A 302 20.98 18.35 0.39
N THR A 303 21.79 18.61 1.41
CA THR A 303 21.67 19.82 2.26
C THR A 303 21.90 21.09 1.43
N ALA A 304 22.97 21.14 0.64
CA ALA A 304 23.28 22.27 -0.21
C ALA A 304 22.22 22.47 -1.31
N PHE A 305 21.63 21.38 -1.83
CA PHE A 305 20.50 21.47 -2.74
C PHE A 305 19.31 22.19 -2.10
N ASN A 306 18.92 21.74 -0.90
CA ASN A 306 17.78 22.29 -0.16
C ASN A 306 17.98 23.77 0.22
N GLU A 307 19.17 24.17 0.67
CA GLU A 307 19.49 25.58 0.97
C GLU A 307 19.40 26.50 -0.26
N PHE A 308 19.70 25.97 -1.45
CA PHE A 308 19.71 26.76 -2.68
C PHE A 308 18.33 26.89 -3.33
N ALA A 309 17.55 25.81 -3.33
CA ALA A 309 16.14 25.85 -3.72
C ALA A 309 15.37 26.86 -2.87
N PHE A 310 15.66 26.91 -1.56
CA PHE A 310 15.07 27.86 -0.62
C PHE A 310 15.45 29.33 -0.88
N THR A 311 16.66 29.61 -1.37
CA THR A 311 17.16 30.99 -1.54
C THR A 311 16.86 31.62 -2.90
N LYS A 312 16.62 30.83 -3.96
CA LYS A 312 16.47 31.34 -5.33
C LYS A 312 15.08 31.15 -5.95
N GLY A 313 14.23 30.32 -5.34
CA GLY A 313 12.89 29.97 -5.84
C GLY A 313 12.96 28.83 -6.88
N PRO A 314 12.00 27.87 -6.87
CA PRO A 314 12.05 26.67 -7.71
C PRO A 314 11.89 26.96 -9.22
N ASP A 315 11.22 28.05 -9.60
CA ASP A 315 10.84 28.34 -10.99
C ASP A 315 11.96 28.92 -11.88
N LYS A 316 13.22 28.84 -11.44
CA LYS A 316 14.36 29.46 -12.13
C LYS A 316 15.58 28.55 -12.28
N LEU A 317 15.43 27.23 -12.25
CA LEU A 317 16.57 26.32 -12.35
C LEU A 317 16.21 25.12 -13.20
N THR A 318 17.07 24.79 -14.16
CA THR A 318 16.96 23.56 -14.94
C THR A 318 18.04 22.55 -14.56
N PHE A 319 19.24 22.99 -14.17
CA PHE A 319 20.31 22.10 -13.69
C PHE A 319 21.05 22.62 -12.45
N VAL A 320 21.34 21.73 -11.49
CA VAL A 320 22.30 21.97 -10.41
C VAL A 320 23.54 21.11 -10.62
N ILE A 321 24.70 21.76 -10.64
CA ILE A 321 25.99 21.13 -10.96
C ILE A 321 26.85 21.11 -9.71
N TYR A 322 27.33 19.92 -9.35
CA TYR A 322 28.33 19.74 -8.31
C TYR A 322 29.63 19.24 -8.93
N LYS A 323 30.69 20.05 -8.84
CA LYS A 323 32.06 19.58 -9.12
C LYS A 323 32.56 18.80 -7.91
N ILE A 324 32.93 17.54 -8.14
CA ILE A 324 33.40 16.62 -7.11
C ILE A 324 34.93 16.55 -7.17
N SER A 325 35.56 16.38 -6.01
CA SER A 325 36.99 16.10 -5.87
C SER A 325 37.42 14.87 -6.68
N GLU A 326 38.70 14.80 -7.07
CA GLU A 326 39.24 13.69 -7.89
C GLU A 326 39.06 12.33 -7.23
N ASP A 327 39.15 12.27 -5.89
CA ASP A 327 38.90 11.07 -5.07
C ASP A 327 37.41 10.80 -4.82
N LYS A 328 36.53 11.64 -5.37
CA LYS A 328 35.07 11.57 -5.26
C LYS A 328 34.51 11.66 -3.83
N SER A 329 35.28 12.20 -2.89
CA SER A 329 34.92 12.24 -1.48
C SER A 329 34.21 13.53 -1.04
N SER A 330 34.31 14.62 -1.83
CA SER A 330 33.78 15.93 -1.43
C SER A 330 33.32 16.79 -2.61
N VAL A 331 32.38 17.70 -2.35
CA VAL A 331 31.93 18.73 -3.31
C VAL A 331 32.83 19.95 -3.19
N ILE A 332 33.38 20.40 -4.31
CA ILE A 332 34.32 21.53 -4.36
C ILE A 332 33.66 22.81 -4.89
N VAL A 333 32.76 22.71 -5.87
CA VAL A 333 32.10 23.88 -6.48
C VAL A 333 30.65 23.56 -6.82
N LYS A 334 29.75 24.51 -6.54
CA LYS A 334 28.33 24.47 -6.91
C LYS A 334 28.03 25.52 -7.97
N GLU A 335 27.49 25.09 -9.10
CA GLU A 335 27.03 25.96 -10.19
C GLU A 335 25.58 25.64 -10.54
N THR A 336 24.90 26.58 -11.19
CA THR A 336 23.53 26.42 -11.66
C THR A 336 23.39 26.88 -13.10
N SER A 337 22.65 26.11 -13.91
CA SER A 337 22.34 26.49 -15.29
C SER A 337 20.84 26.67 -15.51
N LEU A 338 20.53 27.57 -16.45
CA LEU A 338 19.19 27.85 -16.99
C LEU A 338 18.98 27.19 -18.36
N ASP A 339 19.96 26.43 -18.85
CA ASP A 339 19.83 25.72 -20.13
C ASP A 339 18.69 24.72 -20.05
N LYS A 340 17.85 24.67 -21.09
CA LYS A 340 16.67 23.78 -21.16
C LYS A 340 16.89 22.53 -22.00
N ASP A 341 18.05 22.41 -22.61
CA ASP A 341 18.43 21.29 -23.48
C ASP A 341 19.52 20.49 -22.78
N HIS A 342 19.13 19.34 -22.21
CA HIS A 342 20.01 18.47 -21.43
C HIS A 342 21.25 18.04 -22.21
N ASP A 343 21.08 17.63 -23.47
CA ASP A 343 22.17 17.05 -24.25
C ASP A 343 23.18 18.12 -24.69
N ALA A 344 22.69 19.29 -25.11
CA ALA A 344 23.55 20.44 -25.41
C ALA A 344 24.29 20.95 -24.15
N PHE A 345 23.62 20.92 -23.00
CA PHE A 345 24.18 21.32 -21.71
C PHE A 345 25.31 20.38 -21.26
N ILE A 346 25.08 19.05 -21.29
CA ILE A 346 26.10 18.05 -20.95
C ILE A 346 27.30 18.15 -21.92
N GLN A 347 27.06 18.42 -23.20
CA GLN A 347 28.13 18.60 -24.18
C GLN A 347 28.97 19.84 -23.90
N ASN A 348 28.36 20.96 -23.48
CA ASN A 348 29.08 22.18 -23.09
C ASN A 348 29.89 21.96 -21.79
N LEU A 349 29.29 21.31 -20.79
CA LEU A 349 29.93 21.03 -19.51
C LEU A 349 31.15 20.09 -19.64
N THR A 350 31.10 19.15 -20.59
CA THR A 350 32.17 18.17 -20.81
C THR A 350 33.21 18.64 -21.83
N SER A 351 32.91 19.66 -22.65
CA SER A 351 33.84 20.26 -23.62
C SER A 351 34.63 21.44 -23.05
N SER A 352 34.24 22.01 -21.90
CA SER A 352 35.06 22.99 -21.18
C SER A 352 36.26 22.30 -20.52
N VAL A 353 37.37 22.25 -21.24
CA VAL A 353 38.67 21.84 -20.69
C VAL A 353 39.16 22.96 -19.76
N ASP A 354 39.49 22.64 -18.51
CA ASP A 354 40.10 23.59 -17.59
C ASP A 354 41.40 24.13 -18.22
N GLN A 355 41.64 25.44 -18.16
CA GLN A 355 42.68 26.14 -18.96
C GLN A 355 44.13 25.65 -18.70
N GLY A 356 44.32 24.71 -17.77
CA GLY A 356 45.60 24.07 -17.42
C GLY A 356 45.84 22.66 -17.98
N GLY A 357 44.92 22.07 -18.77
CA GLY A 357 45.15 20.77 -19.43
C GLY A 357 45.08 19.53 -18.53
N ASN A 358 44.49 19.63 -17.33
CA ASN A 358 44.20 18.48 -16.47
C ASN A 358 42.91 17.75 -16.90
N ARG A 359 42.76 16.48 -16.46
CA ARG A 359 41.55 15.66 -16.70
C ARG A 359 40.29 16.43 -16.32
N ALA A 360 39.25 16.31 -17.15
CA ALA A 360 37.96 16.94 -16.90
C ALA A 360 37.43 16.55 -15.51
N PRO A 361 36.88 17.50 -14.73
CA PRO A 361 36.37 17.21 -13.40
C PRO A 361 35.26 16.15 -13.42
N HIS A 362 35.09 15.46 -12.30
CA HIS A 362 33.88 14.67 -12.08
C HIS A 362 32.74 15.61 -11.69
N TYR A 363 31.65 15.58 -12.45
CA TYR A 363 30.45 16.36 -12.17
C TYR A 363 29.31 15.42 -11.78
N ALA A 364 28.53 15.82 -10.76
CA ALA A 364 27.17 15.34 -10.58
C ALA A 364 26.22 16.44 -11.09
N VAL A 365 25.43 16.11 -12.09
CA VAL A 365 24.41 16.99 -12.65
C VAL A 365 23.06 16.49 -12.18
N TYR A 366 22.30 17.38 -11.56
CA TYR A 366 20.92 17.13 -11.18
C TYR A 366 20.02 17.92 -12.14
N ASP A 367 19.26 17.21 -12.95
CA ASP A 367 18.15 17.76 -13.71
C ASP A 367 17.01 18.10 -12.74
N VAL A 368 16.49 19.32 -12.84
CA VAL A 368 15.42 19.84 -11.98
C VAL A 368 14.06 19.74 -12.69
N GLU A 369 14.02 19.63 -14.02
CA GLU A 369 12.78 19.53 -14.81
C GLU A 369 12.29 18.08 -14.97
N GLU A 370 13.17 17.07 -14.94
CA GLU A 370 12.77 15.64 -15.02
C GLU A 370 12.63 14.90 -13.67
N CYS A 371 12.76 15.60 -12.54
CA CYS A 371 12.56 15.01 -11.22
C CYS A 371 11.24 15.50 -10.64
N ASP A 372 10.16 14.71 -10.81
CA ASP A 372 8.93 14.88 -10.04
C ASP A 372 9.28 14.92 -8.54
N LEU A 373 9.02 16.07 -7.92
CA LEU A 373 9.11 16.22 -6.47
C LEU A 373 8.04 15.35 -5.84
N ASN A 374 8.40 14.47 -4.90
CA ASN A 374 7.40 13.86 -4.01
C ASN A 374 6.78 14.97 -3.13
N ASP A 375 5.49 14.85 -2.84
CA ASP A 375 4.67 15.83 -2.10
C ASP A 375 5.16 16.13 -0.66
N ASP A 376 6.21 15.47 -0.16
CA ASP A 376 6.78 15.66 1.18
C ASP A 376 8.07 16.51 1.21
N GLY A 377 8.47 17.09 0.07
CA GLY A 377 9.66 17.93 -0.04
C GLY A 377 10.97 17.16 0.13
N ARG A 378 10.95 15.83 0.05
CA ARG A 378 12.15 15.00 -0.07
C ARG A 378 12.24 14.48 -1.50
N ARG A 379 13.48 14.52 -2.01
CA ARG A 379 13.84 13.93 -3.30
C ARG A 379 14.02 12.44 -3.13
#